data_AF-A0AA88W6M0-F1
#
_entry.id   AF-A0AA88W6M0-F1
#
_cell.length_a   1.000
_cell.length_b   1.000
_cell.length_c   1.000
_cell.angle_alpha   90.00
_cell.angle_beta   90.00
_cell.angle_gamma   90.00
#
_symmetry.space_group_name_H-M   'P 1'
#
loop_
_entity.id
_entity.type
_entity.pdbx_description
1 polymer ?
#
loop_
_entity_poly.entity_id
_entity_poly.type
_entity_poly.pdbx_seq_one_letter_code
_entity_poly.pdbx_strand_id
1 'polypeptide(L)'
;MSLLSLFGLVWSFSEIKLLLRDFTLKYGPLVTLPLGSSPAIFVASHALTHRALIQNCAVFADHPRALPTNRFFSSDQRNISSATYGPTWSLLRRNLTSKILHPSRVKSYSHARRWVLCLLVHSLILRLDVRVRVMDHIQYAMFCLLVLMCFGDKLDDKQIQQIESVQRRLMLSMSRSNILNFWPRPGKIVFRNRWKELLQLRQDKEDVLIPLVKARISYKAKQQQGAETEDFVAAYVDTLVD
;
A
#
# COMPACT_ATOMS: atom_id res chain seq x y z
N MET A 1 3.48 20.03 -27.48
CA MET A 1 2.84 18.91 -26.75
C MET A 1 3.02 17.68 -27.61
N SER A 2 4.04 16.85 -27.32
CA SER A 2 4.33 15.67 -28.16
C SER A 2 3.32 14.57 -27.87
N LEU A 3 2.81 13.91 -28.93
CA LEU A 3 1.89 12.75 -28.85
C LEU A 3 2.39 11.61 -27.93
N LEU A 4 3.68 11.61 -27.59
CA LEU A 4 4.34 10.69 -26.66
C LEU A 4 3.91 10.85 -25.19
N SER A 5 3.29 11.98 -24.80
CA SER A 5 2.85 12.20 -23.41
C SER A 5 1.58 11.42 -23.02
N LEU A 6 0.93 10.73 -23.97
CA LEU A 6 -0.30 9.97 -23.74
C LEU A 6 -0.07 8.50 -23.32
N PHE A 7 1.17 8.00 -23.37
CA PHE A 7 1.48 6.59 -23.10
C PHE A 7 1.04 6.12 -21.70
N GLY A 8 1.24 6.95 -20.67
CA GLY A 8 0.87 6.61 -19.28
C GLY A 8 -0.64 6.65 -18.98
N LEU A 9 -1.45 7.12 -19.92
CA LEU A 9 -2.91 7.24 -19.77
C LEU A 9 -3.67 6.11 -20.48
N VAL A 10 -3.06 5.54 -21.52
CA VAL A 10 -3.73 4.63 -22.47
C VAL A 10 -3.47 3.16 -22.15
N TRP A 11 -2.32 2.84 -21.55
CA TRP A 11 -1.91 1.45 -21.39
C TRP A 11 -2.11 0.97 -19.95
N SER A 12 -2.91 -0.09 -19.80
CA SER A 12 -2.98 -0.90 -18.60
C SER A 12 -1.65 -1.59 -18.33
N PHE A 13 -1.34 -1.87 -17.06
CA PHE A 13 -0.15 -2.63 -16.67
C PHE A 13 -0.03 -3.97 -17.41
N SER A 14 -1.16 -4.62 -17.71
CA SER A 14 -1.21 -5.86 -18.47
C SER A 14 -0.76 -5.68 -19.93
N GLU A 15 -1.16 -4.58 -20.57
CA GLU A 15 -0.78 -4.26 -21.95
C GLU A 15 0.70 -3.90 -22.04
N ILE A 16 1.20 -3.13 -21.06
CA ILE A 16 2.63 -2.84 -20.92
C ILE A 16 3.42 -4.14 -20.79
N LYS A 17 2.96 -5.09 -19.96
CA LYS A 17 3.64 -6.37 -19.77
C LYS A 17 3.75 -7.19 -21.06
N LEU A 18 2.68 -7.23 -21.87
CA LEU A 18 2.68 -7.93 -23.15
C LEU A 18 3.62 -7.27 -24.16
N LEU A 19 3.53 -5.95 -24.31
CA LEU A 19 4.40 -5.18 -25.21
C LEU A 19 5.88 -5.28 -24.80
N LEU A 20 6.18 -5.27 -23.51
CA LEU A 20 7.54 -5.46 -23.03
C LEU A 20 8.08 -6.84 -23.38
N ARG A 21 7.25 -7.89 -23.31
CA ARG A 21 7.66 -9.23 -23.73
C ARG A 21 8.09 -9.22 -25.20
N ASP A 22 7.29 -8.65 -26.08
CA ASP A 22 7.59 -8.61 -27.52
C ASP A 22 8.83 -7.76 -27.82
N PHE A 23 8.99 -6.63 -27.14
CA PHE A 23 10.17 -5.78 -27.28
C PHE A 23 11.44 -6.42 -26.74
N THR A 24 11.35 -7.18 -25.65
CA THR A 24 12.52 -7.88 -25.11
C THR A 24 12.98 -9.02 -26.02
N LEU A 25 12.06 -9.66 -26.75
CA LEU A 25 12.39 -10.65 -27.77
C LEU A 25 13.08 -10.02 -28.98
N LYS A 26 12.68 -8.81 -29.38
CA LYS A 26 13.19 -8.13 -30.58
C LYS A 26 14.47 -7.33 -30.35
N TYR A 27 14.56 -6.61 -29.24
CA TYR A 27 15.62 -5.63 -28.97
C TYR A 27 16.56 -6.06 -27.83
N GLY A 28 16.30 -7.21 -27.20
CA GLY A 28 17.09 -7.75 -26.11
C GLY A 28 16.59 -7.35 -24.72
N PRO A 29 17.33 -7.71 -23.65
CA PRO A 29 16.85 -7.67 -22.28
C PRO A 29 16.81 -6.27 -21.65
N LEU A 30 17.20 -5.23 -22.38
CA LEU A 30 17.21 -3.85 -21.90
C LEU A 30 16.56 -2.95 -22.94
N VAL A 31 15.37 -2.43 -22.62
CA VAL A 31 14.54 -1.67 -23.57
C VAL A 31 14.24 -0.30 -22.97
N THR A 32 14.46 0.76 -23.74
CA THR A 32 14.10 2.12 -23.32
C THR A 32 12.84 2.55 -24.05
N LEU A 33 11.81 2.97 -23.30
CA LEU A 33 10.55 3.49 -23.84
C LEU A 33 10.32 4.93 -23.39
N PRO A 34 9.88 5.83 -24.27
CA PRO A 34 9.47 7.17 -23.87
C PRO A 34 8.15 7.10 -23.09
N LEU A 35 8.20 7.30 -21.77
CA LEU A 35 7.01 7.28 -20.91
C LEU A 35 6.77 8.67 -20.30
N GLY A 36 5.87 9.45 -20.92
CA GLY A 36 5.58 10.80 -20.45
C GLY A 36 6.75 11.76 -20.70
N SER A 37 7.23 12.44 -19.66
CA SER A 37 8.29 13.47 -19.75
C SER A 37 9.71 12.93 -19.63
N SER A 38 9.89 11.65 -19.33
CA SER A 38 11.20 11.05 -19.11
C SER A 38 11.26 9.62 -19.68
N PRO A 39 12.41 9.16 -20.19
CA PRO A 39 12.53 7.79 -20.67
C PRO A 39 12.43 6.81 -19.51
N ALA A 40 11.73 5.70 -19.71
CA ALA A 40 11.67 4.57 -18.80
C ALA A 40 12.53 3.42 -19.36
N ILE A 41 13.44 2.91 -18.54
CA ILE A 41 14.30 1.78 -18.90
C ILE A 41 13.72 0.52 -18.27
N PHE A 42 13.42 -0.47 -19.09
CA PHE A 42 12.91 -1.77 -18.68
C PHE A 42 14.01 -2.82 -18.76
N VAL A 43 14.15 -3.59 -17.68
CA VAL A 43 15.17 -4.63 -17.53
C VAL A 43 14.48 -5.98 -17.42
N ALA A 44 14.73 -6.84 -18.41
CA ALA A 44 14.18 -8.19 -18.54
C ALA A 44 15.30 -9.26 -18.52
N SER A 45 16.35 -9.05 -17.73
CA SER A 45 17.41 -10.03 -17.50
C SER A 45 17.68 -10.18 -16.00
N HIS A 46 17.71 -11.43 -15.54
CA HIS A 46 18.04 -11.75 -14.15
C HIS A 46 19.41 -11.19 -13.74
N ALA A 47 20.44 -11.33 -14.59
CA ALA A 47 21.80 -10.85 -14.31
C ALA A 47 21.84 -9.32 -14.17
N LEU A 48 21.14 -8.60 -15.05
CA LEU A 48 21.07 -7.13 -14.98
C LEU A 48 20.26 -6.68 -13.76
N THR A 49 19.13 -7.33 -13.46
CA THR A 49 18.32 -7.03 -12.28
C THR A 49 19.11 -7.28 -10.99
N HIS A 50 19.87 -8.37 -10.91
CA HIS A 50 20.74 -8.63 -9.75
C HIS A 50 21.83 -7.56 -9.62
N ARG A 51 22.47 -7.17 -10.73
CA ARG A 51 23.47 -6.10 -10.71
C ARG A 51 22.88 -4.76 -10.25
N ALA A 52 21.67 -4.42 -10.67
CA ALA A 52 21.01 -3.16 -10.30
C ALA A 52 20.48 -3.19 -8.85
N LEU A 53 19.68 -4.19 -8.50
CA LEU A 53 18.92 -4.21 -7.24
C LEU A 53 19.69 -4.81 -6.05
N ILE A 54 20.76 -5.57 -6.29
CA ILE A 54 21.59 -6.18 -5.25
C ILE A 54 22.96 -5.53 -5.19
N GLN A 55 23.75 -5.60 -6.28
CA GLN A 55 25.13 -5.12 -6.28
C GLN A 55 25.25 -3.59 -6.23
N ASN A 56 24.31 -2.87 -6.86
CA ASN A 56 24.29 -1.40 -6.94
C ASN A 56 23.02 -0.81 -6.32
N CYS A 57 22.47 -1.48 -5.29
CA CYS A 57 21.14 -1.18 -4.76
C CYS A 57 20.98 0.29 -4.34
N ALA A 58 21.99 0.92 -3.76
CA ALA A 58 21.94 2.32 -3.34
C ALA A 58 21.69 3.30 -4.51
N VAL A 59 22.17 2.99 -5.71
CA VAL A 59 21.99 3.82 -6.91
C VAL A 59 20.56 3.71 -7.46
N PHE A 60 19.95 2.53 -7.35
CA PHE A 60 18.64 2.22 -7.91
C PHE A 60 17.50 2.17 -6.88
N ALA A 61 17.79 2.45 -5.61
CA ALA A 61 16.80 2.41 -4.53
C ALA A 61 15.90 3.66 -4.48
N ASP A 62 16.24 4.72 -5.22
CA ASP A 62 15.47 5.95 -5.19
C ASP A 62 14.16 5.85 -5.98
N HIS A 63 13.15 6.58 -5.51
CA HIS A 63 11.82 6.61 -6.10
C HIS A 63 11.63 7.90 -6.89
N PRO A 64 11.08 7.83 -8.13
CA PRO A 64 10.79 9.03 -8.91
C PRO A 64 9.88 10.00 -8.14
N ARG A 65 10.06 11.30 -8.41
CA ARG A 65 9.20 12.34 -7.83
C ARG A 65 7.74 12.04 -8.14
N ALA A 66 6.91 12.00 -7.11
CA ALA A 66 5.51 11.68 -7.27
C ALA A 66 4.77 12.78 -8.03
N LEU A 67 3.91 12.32 -8.96
CA LEU A 67 2.92 13.16 -9.60
C LEU A 67 1.95 13.75 -8.55
N PRO A 68 1.28 14.88 -8.83
CA PRO A 68 0.38 15.55 -7.88
C PRO A 68 -0.63 14.61 -7.20
N THR A 69 -1.28 13.71 -7.94
CA THR A 69 -2.23 12.75 -7.33
C THR A 69 -1.53 11.70 -6.48
N ASN A 70 -0.33 11.27 -6.86
CA ASN A 70 0.41 10.28 -6.08
C ASN A 70 0.87 10.86 -4.75
N ARG A 71 1.30 12.14 -4.72
CA ARG A 71 1.57 12.85 -3.46
C ARG A 71 0.34 12.92 -2.56
N PHE A 72 -0.84 13.05 -3.15
CA PHE A 72 -2.08 13.00 -2.38
C PHE A 72 -2.29 11.62 -1.73
N PHE A 73 -2.04 10.52 -2.42
CA PHE A 73 -2.19 9.18 -1.83
C PHE A 73 -1.06 8.80 -0.86
N SER A 74 0.14 9.32 -1.08
CA SER A 74 1.35 8.94 -0.33
C SER A 74 1.71 9.88 0.81
N SER A 75 0.83 10.82 1.16
CA SER A 75 1.13 11.89 2.12
C SER A 75 2.43 12.62 1.78
N ASP A 76 2.53 13.06 0.52
CA ASP A 76 3.69 13.77 -0.04
C ASP A 76 4.98 12.92 0.00
N GLN A 77 4.85 11.65 -0.41
CA GLN A 77 5.93 10.65 -0.37
C GLN A 77 6.51 10.43 1.04
N ARG A 78 5.73 10.64 2.11
CA ARG A 78 6.14 10.32 3.48
C ARG A 78 5.59 8.97 3.91
N ASN A 79 5.89 7.92 3.15
CA ASN A 79 5.48 6.55 3.45
C ASN A 79 6.55 5.52 3.03
N ILE A 80 6.40 4.27 3.45
CA ILE A 80 7.39 3.22 3.21
C ILE A 80 7.51 2.85 1.72
N SER A 81 6.43 2.96 0.95
CA SER A 81 6.36 2.44 -0.42
C SER A 81 6.82 3.42 -1.50
N SER A 82 6.84 4.72 -1.21
CA SER A 82 7.10 5.76 -2.22
C SER A 82 7.98 6.90 -1.74
N ALA A 83 8.46 6.89 -0.49
CA ALA A 83 9.46 7.86 -0.04
C ALA A 83 10.75 7.73 -0.84
N THR A 84 11.34 8.87 -1.18
CA THR A 84 12.68 8.93 -1.78
C THR A 84 13.70 8.25 -0.87
N TYR A 85 14.71 7.64 -1.47
CA TYR A 85 15.77 6.98 -0.72
C TYR A 85 16.49 8.02 0.15
N GLY A 86 16.58 7.73 1.46
CA GLY A 86 17.12 8.67 2.43
C GLY A 86 16.73 8.34 3.87
N PRO A 87 16.99 9.25 4.83
CA PRO A 87 16.81 9.00 6.25
C PRO A 87 15.38 8.58 6.62
N THR A 88 14.36 9.26 6.08
CA THR A 88 12.95 8.96 6.35
C THR A 88 12.56 7.56 5.90
N TRP A 89 12.90 7.19 4.65
CA TRP A 89 12.61 5.86 4.11
C TRP A 89 13.33 4.76 4.92
N SER A 90 14.61 4.97 5.21
CA SER A 90 15.43 4.03 6.00
C SER A 90 14.86 3.84 7.41
N LEU A 91 14.45 4.92 8.06
CA LEU A 91 13.87 4.88 9.40
C LEU A 91 12.56 4.09 9.42
N LEU A 92 11.63 4.39 8.50
CA LEU A 92 10.34 3.71 8.45
C LEU A 92 10.50 2.22 8.11
N ARG A 93 11.38 1.87 7.16
CA ARG A 93 11.67 0.45 6.85
C ARG A 93 12.31 -0.27 8.03
N ARG A 94 13.33 0.33 8.65
CA ARG A 94 13.99 -0.26 9.82
C ARG A 94 13.00 -0.46 10.96
N ASN A 95 12.12 0.49 11.20
CA ASN A 95 11.07 0.40 12.21
C ASN A 95 10.14 -0.79 11.93
N LEU A 96 9.51 -0.84 10.75
CA LEU A 96 8.62 -1.95 10.36
C LEU A 96 9.32 -3.32 10.42
N THR A 97 10.53 -3.41 9.86
CA THR A 97 11.29 -4.66 9.82
C THR A 97 11.71 -5.11 11.21
N SER A 98 12.29 -4.24 12.03
CA SER A 98 12.82 -4.65 13.34
C SER A 98 11.74 -4.88 14.40
N LYS A 99 10.65 -4.09 14.36
CA LYS A 99 9.63 -4.11 15.41
C LYS A 99 8.50 -5.10 15.13
N ILE A 100 8.15 -5.30 13.85
CA ILE A 100 6.97 -6.11 13.47
C ILE A 100 7.37 -7.35 12.67
N LEU A 101 8.13 -7.19 11.59
CA LEU A 101 8.39 -8.27 10.64
C LEU A 101 9.61 -9.13 10.98
N HIS A 102 10.36 -8.78 12.02
CA HIS A 102 11.56 -9.52 12.40
C HIS A 102 11.17 -10.94 12.84
N PRO A 103 11.90 -12.00 12.43
CA PRO A 103 11.55 -13.38 12.78
C PRO A 103 11.34 -13.63 14.29
N SER A 104 12.09 -12.92 15.15
CA SER A 104 11.89 -13.01 16.60
C SER A 104 10.56 -12.40 17.09
N ARG A 105 10.01 -11.42 16.37
CA ARG A 105 8.73 -10.77 16.65
C ARG A 105 7.56 -11.48 15.97
N VAL A 106 7.79 -12.18 14.87
CA VAL A 106 6.74 -12.97 14.20
C VAL A 106 6.07 -13.96 15.17
N LYS A 107 6.80 -14.53 16.13
CA LYS A 107 6.20 -15.43 17.14
C LYS A 107 5.19 -14.76 18.07
N SER A 108 5.31 -13.46 18.37
CA SER A 108 4.35 -12.77 19.24
C SER A 108 2.96 -12.65 18.61
N TYR A 109 2.86 -12.71 17.28
CA TYR A 109 1.59 -12.73 16.56
C TYR A 109 1.02 -14.15 16.34
N SER A 110 1.51 -15.16 17.05
CA SER A 110 1.03 -16.55 16.91
C SER A 110 -0.45 -16.69 17.24
N HIS A 111 -0.92 -16.06 18.31
CA HIS A 111 -2.34 -16.05 18.68
C HIS A 111 -3.19 -15.37 17.59
N ALA A 112 -2.77 -14.19 17.12
CA ALA A 112 -3.42 -13.46 16.03
C ALA A 112 -3.54 -14.32 14.75
N ARG A 113 -2.47 -15.00 14.34
CA ARG A 113 -2.50 -15.90 13.19
C ARG A 113 -3.44 -17.09 13.38
N ARG A 114 -3.45 -17.69 14.57
CA ARG A 114 -4.35 -18.80 14.87
C ARG A 114 -5.82 -18.36 14.82
N TRP A 115 -6.12 -17.20 15.38
CA TRP A 115 -7.46 -16.61 15.33
C TRP A 115 -7.93 -16.40 13.89
N VAL A 116 -7.10 -15.76 13.04
CA VAL A 116 -7.43 -15.52 11.63
C VAL A 116 -7.57 -16.83 10.83
N LEU A 117 -6.75 -17.84 11.14
CA LEU A 117 -6.91 -19.16 10.53
C LEU A 117 -8.25 -19.80 10.89
N CYS A 118 -8.65 -19.73 12.16
CA CYS A 118 -9.97 -20.21 12.59
C CYS A 118 -11.10 -19.46 11.88
N LEU A 119 -10.99 -18.14 11.75
CA LEU A 119 -11.95 -17.31 11.02
C LEU A 119 -12.06 -17.75 9.54
N LEU A 120 -10.93 -17.95 8.87
CA LEU A 120 -10.89 -18.42 7.48
C LEU A 120 -11.57 -19.79 7.33
N VAL A 121 -11.16 -20.78 8.13
CA VAL A 121 -11.72 -22.13 8.09
C VAL A 121 -13.22 -22.12 8.36
N HIS A 122 -13.65 -21.41 9.40
CA HIS A 122 -15.07 -21.28 9.74
C HIS A 122 -15.88 -20.67 8.59
N SER A 123 -15.37 -19.61 7.96
CA SER A 123 -16.04 -18.94 6.83
C SER A 123 -16.21 -19.84 5.60
N LEU A 124 -15.31 -20.82 5.42
CA LEU A 124 -15.38 -21.80 4.33
C LEU A 124 -16.31 -22.97 4.67
N ILE A 125 -16.28 -23.47 5.92
CA ILE A 125 -17.15 -24.56 6.38
C ILE A 125 -18.63 -24.15 6.29
N LEU A 126 -18.97 -22.90 6.62
CA LEU A 126 -20.35 -22.41 6.51
C LEU A 126 -20.89 -22.34 5.06
N ARG A 127 -20.04 -22.57 4.05
CA ARG A 127 -20.39 -22.42 2.64
C ARG A 127 -20.05 -23.66 1.81
N LEU A 128 -19.98 -24.84 2.43
CA LEU A 128 -19.63 -26.10 1.76
C LEU A 128 -20.52 -26.42 0.56
N ASP A 129 -21.80 -26.06 0.61
CA ASP A 129 -22.77 -26.35 -0.45
C ASP A 129 -22.91 -25.24 -1.50
N VAL A 130 -22.07 -24.19 -1.44
CA VAL A 130 -22.14 -23.03 -2.32
C VAL A 130 -20.80 -22.81 -3.02
N ARG A 131 -20.85 -22.50 -4.33
CA ARG A 131 -19.63 -22.08 -5.06
C ARG A 131 -19.12 -20.76 -4.47
N VAL A 132 -17.97 -20.82 -3.80
CA VAL A 132 -17.30 -19.65 -3.20
C VAL A 132 -15.99 -19.33 -3.91
N ARG A 133 -15.64 -18.04 -3.95
CA ARG A 133 -14.32 -17.59 -4.37
C ARG A 133 -13.40 -17.56 -3.16
N VAL A 134 -12.61 -18.63 -2.98
CA VAL A 134 -11.70 -18.82 -1.83
C VAL A 134 -10.78 -17.60 -1.59
N MET A 135 -10.34 -16.95 -2.67
CA MET A 135 -9.49 -15.76 -2.59
C MET A 135 -10.13 -14.61 -1.79
N ASP A 136 -11.45 -14.41 -1.88
CA ASP A 136 -12.13 -13.33 -1.14
C ASP A 136 -12.05 -13.58 0.37
N HIS A 137 -12.18 -14.85 0.79
CA HIS A 137 -12.05 -15.25 2.20
C HIS A 137 -10.62 -15.12 2.70
N ILE A 138 -9.62 -15.49 1.89
CA ILE A 138 -8.20 -15.30 2.23
C ILE A 138 -7.87 -13.81 2.36
N GLN A 139 -8.34 -12.98 1.43
CA GLN A 139 -8.14 -11.54 1.48
C GLN A 139 -8.73 -10.92 2.75
N TYR A 140 -9.97 -11.29 3.09
CA TYR A 140 -10.62 -10.83 4.32
C TYR A 140 -9.82 -11.26 5.56
N ALA A 141 -9.46 -12.53 5.65
CA ALA A 141 -8.67 -13.07 6.76
C ALA A 141 -7.32 -12.32 6.93
N MET A 142 -6.58 -12.13 5.83
CA MET A 142 -5.33 -11.37 5.85
C MET A 142 -5.54 -9.90 6.21
N PHE A 143 -6.65 -9.29 5.77
CA PHE A 143 -6.99 -7.91 6.13
C PHE A 143 -7.24 -7.78 7.63
N CYS A 144 -8.03 -8.69 8.23
CA CYS A 144 -8.24 -8.75 9.68
C CYS A 144 -6.92 -8.89 10.44
N LEU A 145 -6.00 -9.75 9.96
CA LEU A 145 -4.68 -9.91 10.57
C LEU A 145 -3.90 -8.59 10.55
N LEU A 146 -3.86 -7.90 9.41
CA LEU A 146 -3.09 -6.67 9.25
C LEU A 146 -3.68 -5.52 10.07
N VAL A 147 -5.00 -5.40 10.15
CA VAL A 147 -5.68 -4.42 11.01
C VAL A 147 -5.33 -4.67 12.48
N LEU A 148 -5.43 -5.92 12.94
CA LEU A 148 -5.04 -6.32 14.30
C LEU A 148 -3.56 -6.03 14.57
N MET A 149 -2.66 -6.32 13.63
CA MET A 149 -1.24 -6.01 13.78
C MET A 149 -0.97 -4.49 13.79
N CYS A 150 -1.77 -3.70 13.07
CA CYS A 150 -1.61 -2.25 13.03
C CYS A 150 -2.05 -1.58 14.33
N PHE A 151 -3.24 -1.91 14.82
CA PHE A 151 -3.91 -1.21 15.92
C PHE A 151 -3.88 -1.97 17.25
N GLY A 152 -3.51 -3.25 17.23
CA GLY A 152 -3.48 -4.12 18.41
C GLY A 152 -4.85 -4.68 18.79
N ASP A 153 -5.94 -4.16 18.23
CA ASP A 153 -7.32 -4.47 18.62
C ASP A 153 -8.04 -5.41 17.66
N LYS A 154 -8.92 -6.24 18.20
CA LYS A 154 -9.91 -7.00 17.42
C LYS A 154 -11.11 -6.10 17.16
N LEU A 155 -11.05 -5.37 16.05
CA LEU A 155 -12.17 -4.54 15.60
C LEU A 155 -13.39 -5.38 15.24
N ASP A 156 -14.57 -4.79 15.37
CA ASP A 156 -15.81 -5.44 14.96
C ASP A 156 -15.92 -5.59 13.42
N ASP A 157 -16.77 -6.51 12.95
CA ASP A 157 -16.91 -6.78 11.51
C ASP A 157 -17.35 -5.53 10.72
N LYS A 158 -18.14 -4.62 11.32
CA LYS A 158 -18.60 -3.40 10.64
C LYS A 158 -17.44 -2.43 10.44
N GLN A 159 -16.60 -2.24 11.45
CA GLN A 159 -15.39 -1.43 11.39
C GLN A 159 -14.41 -2.00 10.37
N ILE A 160 -14.19 -3.32 10.38
CA ILE A 160 -13.32 -3.98 9.39
C ILE A 160 -13.84 -3.75 7.98
N GLN A 161 -15.13 -3.95 7.72
CA GLN A 161 -15.75 -3.70 6.41
C GLN A 161 -15.65 -2.22 6.00
N GLN A 162 -15.81 -1.28 6.93
CA GLN A 162 -15.63 0.15 6.67
C GLN A 162 -14.19 0.46 6.23
N ILE A 163 -13.18 -0.02 6.97
CA ILE A 163 -11.77 0.18 6.61
C ILE A 163 -11.47 -0.47 5.26
N GLU A 164 -11.94 -1.71 5.03
CA GLU A 164 -11.73 -2.41 3.76
C GLU A 164 -12.34 -1.63 2.59
N SER A 165 -13.56 -1.13 2.76
CA SER A 165 -14.27 -0.39 1.71
C SER A 165 -13.51 0.89 1.34
N VAL A 166 -13.05 1.66 2.33
CA VAL A 166 -12.29 2.90 2.09
C VAL A 166 -10.94 2.58 1.44
N GLN A 167 -10.23 1.56 1.92
CA GLN A 167 -8.95 1.14 1.36
C GLN A 167 -9.07 0.63 -0.08
N ARG A 168 -10.12 -0.14 -0.38
CA ARG A 168 -10.44 -0.60 -1.74
C ARG A 168 -10.77 0.58 -2.65
N ARG A 169 -11.59 1.53 -2.19
CA ARG A 169 -11.88 2.77 -2.94
C ARG A 169 -10.61 3.56 -3.24
N LEU A 170 -9.71 3.72 -2.27
CA LEU A 170 -8.43 4.40 -2.47
C LEU A 170 -7.60 3.70 -3.56
N MET A 171 -7.42 2.38 -3.47
CA MET A 171 -6.63 1.61 -4.44
C MET A 171 -7.18 1.73 -5.87
N LEU A 172 -8.50 1.60 -6.03
CA LEU A 172 -9.15 1.73 -7.34
C LEU A 172 -9.08 3.15 -7.89
N SER A 173 -9.09 4.15 -7.02
CA SER A 173 -9.02 5.57 -7.41
C SER A 173 -7.63 6.02 -7.82
N MET A 174 -6.54 5.34 -7.41
CA MET A 174 -5.17 5.71 -7.80
C MET A 174 -5.02 5.78 -9.32
N SER A 175 -5.41 4.72 -10.03
CA SER A 175 -5.31 4.66 -11.49
C SER A 175 -6.26 5.66 -12.17
N ARG A 176 -7.50 5.78 -11.70
CA ARG A 176 -8.51 6.70 -12.27
C ARG A 176 -8.11 8.17 -12.14
N SER A 177 -7.31 8.49 -11.12
CA SER A 177 -6.84 9.84 -10.84
C SER A 177 -5.68 10.27 -11.72
N ASN A 178 -5.04 9.35 -12.46
CA ASN A 178 -3.89 9.66 -13.32
C ASN A 178 -4.19 10.77 -14.34
N ILE A 179 -5.44 10.90 -14.79
CA ILE A 179 -5.85 11.96 -15.71
C ILE A 179 -5.62 13.37 -15.16
N LEU A 180 -5.66 13.54 -13.84
CA LEU A 180 -5.49 14.84 -13.18
C LEU A 180 -4.03 15.32 -13.23
N ASN A 181 -3.09 14.42 -13.53
CA ASN A 181 -1.67 14.77 -13.66
C ASN A 181 -1.33 15.39 -15.02
N PHE A 182 -2.20 15.26 -16.03
CA PHE A 182 -1.92 15.74 -17.38
C PHE A 182 -1.98 17.28 -17.47
N TRP A 183 -2.96 17.89 -16.81
CA TRP A 183 -3.23 19.33 -16.85
C TRP A 183 -3.35 19.92 -15.44
N PRO A 184 -2.24 20.15 -14.72
CA PRO A 184 -2.29 20.51 -13.30
C PRO A 184 -2.95 21.86 -12.99
N ARG A 185 -2.96 22.81 -13.94
CA ARG A 185 -3.61 24.12 -13.78
C ARG A 185 -5.04 24.13 -14.34
N PRO A 186 -5.28 23.95 -15.67
CA PRO A 186 -6.65 23.98 -16.19
C PRO A 186 -7.47 22.75 -15.75
N GLY A 187 -6.83 21.61 -15.50
CA GLY A 187 -7.48 20.39 -15.02
C GLY A 187 -8.06 20.51 -13.61
N LYS A 188 -7.64 21.47 -12.78
CA LYS A 188 -8.33 21.76 -11.51
C LYS A 188 -9.75 22.29 -11.72
N ILE A 189 -9.97 23.02 -12.81
CA ILE A 189 -11.27 23.57 -13.19
C ILE A 189 -12.05 22.52 -13.97
N VAL A 190 -11.44 21.94 -15.02
CA VAL A 190 -12.09 20.96 -15.90
C VAL A 190 -12.48 19.68 -15.16
N PHE A 191 -11.64 19.20 -14.23
CA PHE A 191 -11.89 17.98 -13.46
C PHE A 191 -12.25 18.27 -12.00
N ARG A 192 -12.97 19.38 -11.73
CA ARG A 192 -13.33 19.81 -10.37
C ARG A 192 -14.01 18.70 -9.55
N ASN A 193 -14.92 17.94 -10.15
CA ASN A 193 -15.62 16.84 -9.47
C ASN A 193 -14.67 15.71 -9.07
N ARG A 194 -13.70 15.34 -9.93
CA ARG A 194 -12.70 14.32 -9.60
C ARG A 194 -11.72 14.79 -8.52
N TRP A 195 -11.38 16.07 -8.50
CA TRP A 195 -10.61 16.65 -7.39
C TRP A 195 -11.41 16.60 -6.09
N LYS A 196 -12.71 16.91 -6.12
CA LYS A 196 -13.60 16.79 -4.95
C LYS A 196 -13.68 15.35 -4.45
N GLU A 197 -13.84 14.38 -5.35
CA GLU A 197 -13.82 12.95 -5.03
C GLU A 197 -12.50 12.52 -4.39
N LEU A 198 -11.36 12.98 -4.92
CA LEU A 198 -10.06 12.72 -4.31
C LEU A 198 -9.99 13.28 -2.89
N LEU A 199 -10.36 14.54 -2.69
CA LEU A 199 -10.37 15.16 -1.36
C LEU A 199 -11.26 14.38 -0.38
N GLN A 200 -12.45 13.99 -0.82
CA GLN A 200 -13.37 13.18 -0.01
C GLN A 200 -12.73 11.83 0.37
N LEU A 201 -12.06 11.15 -0.56
CA LEU A 201 -11.41 9.87 -0.27
C LEU A 201 -10.32 9.96 0.80
N ARG A 202 -9.62 11.11 0.88
CA ARG A 202 -8.67 11.34 1.98
C ARG A 202 -9.40 11.57 3.29
N GLN A 203 -10.45 12.37 3.29
CA GLN A 203 -11.26 12.60 4.49
C GLN A 203 -11.83 11.28 5.01
N ASP A 204 -12.47 10.48 4.15
CA ASP A 204 -12.99 9.16 4.51
C ASP A 204 -11.91 8.25 5.11
N LYS A 205 -10.68 8.30 4.59
CA LYS A 205 -9.54 7.55 5.13
C LYS A 205 -9.15 8.04 6.53
N GLU A 206 -9.04 9.35 6.69
CA GLU A 206 -8.67 9.99 7.95
C GLU A 206 -9.75 9.73 9.01
N ASP A 207 -11.02 9.85 8.66
CA ASP A 207 -12.18 9.63 9.54
C ASP A 207 -12.24 8.19 10.07
N VAL A 208 -11.81 7.21 9.27
CA VAL A 208 -11.79 5.80 9.70
C VAL A 208 -10.51 5.45 10.46
N LEU A 209 -9.34 5.93 10.04
CA LEU A 209 -8.06 5.49 10.62
C LEU A 209 -7.59 6.32 11.81
N ILE A 210 -7.81 7.64 11.82
CA ILE A 210 -7.32 8.51 12.90
C ILE A 210 -7.94 8.16 14.26
N PRO A 211 -9.24 7.86 14.38
CA PRO A 211 -9.82 7.44 15.66
C PRO A 211 -9.14 6.19 16.23
N LEU A 212 -8.83 5.21 15.38
CA LEU A 212 -8.14 3.97 15.78
C LEU A 212 -6.71 4.25 16.28
N VAL A 213 -5.97 5.12 15.58
CA VAL A 213 -4.64 5.56 16.01
C VAL A 213 -4.71 6.28 17.36
N LYS A 214 -5.63 7.24 17.52
CA LYS A 214 -5.80 8.01 18.77
C LYS A 214 -6.23 7.13 19.95
N ALA A 215 -7.13 6.17 19.71
CA ALA A 215 -7.56 5.20 20.71
C ALA A 215 -6.37 4.36 21.19
N ARG A 216 -5.53 3.88 20.27
CA ARG A 216 -4.34 3.09 20.62
C ARG A 216 -3.30 3.89 21.39
N ILE A 217 -3.02 5.14 20.97
CA ILE A 217 -2.09 6.02 21.68
C ILE A 217 -2.57 6.27 23.12
N SER A 218 -3.86 6.57 23.28
CA SER A 218 -4.46 6.83 24.60
C SER A 218 -4.43 5.59 25.50
N TYR A 219 -4.66 4.40 24.94
CA TYR A 219 -4.54 3.14 25.65
C TYR A 219 -3.10 2.91 26.15
N LYS A 220 -2.09 3.10 25.28
CA LYS A 220 -0.69 2.89 25.65
C LYS A 220 -0.23 3.83 26.77
N ALA A 221 -0.69 5.09 26.74
CA ALA A 221 -0.41 6.06 27.80
C ALA A 221 -1.00 5.63 29.15
N LYS A 222 -2.22 5.08 29.18
CA LYS A 222 -2.85 4.55 30.41
C LYS A 222 -2.13 3.31 30.95
N GLN A 223 -1.68 2.43 30.06
CA GLN A 223 -0.93 1.23 30.44
C GLN A 223 0.40 1.58 31.12
N GLN A 224 1.10 2.62 30.64
CA GLN A 224 2.32 3.14 31.27
C GLN A 224 2.07 3.74 32.67
N GLN A 225 0.83 4.11 32.99
CA GLN A 225 0.40 4.65 34.29
C GLN A 225 -0.09 3.56 35.26
N GLY A 226 0.09 2.28 34.94
CA GLY A 226 -0.21 1.17 35.85
C GLY A 226 -1.66 0.69 35.85
N ALA A 227 -2.46 1.06 34.85
CA ALA A 227 -3.81 0.53 34.69
C ALA A 227 -3.77 -0.96 34.28
N GLU A 228 -4.47 -1.83 35.02
CA GLU A 228 -4.76 -3.19 34.57
C GLU A 228 -5.48 -3.12 33.22
N THR A 229 -4.90 -3.77 32.22
CA THR A 229 -5.39 -3.67 30.85
C THR A 229 -5.38 -5.03 30.20
N GLU A 230 -6.47 -5.32 29.48
CA GLU A 230 -6.65 -6.56 28.72
C GLU A 230 -5.49 -6.82 27.75
N ASP A 231 -5.27 -8.11 27.48
CA ASP A 231 -4.15 -8.72 26.76
C ASP A 231 -4.10 -8.30 25.27
N PHE A 232 -3.77 -7.03 25.02
CA PHE A 232 -3.68 -6.46 23.69
C PHE A 232 -2.38 -6.84 23.00
N VAL A 233 -2.48 -7.22 21.73
CA VAL A 233 -1.32 -7.60 20.92
C VAL A 233 -0.47 -6.35 20.63
N ALA A 234 0.85 -6.51 20.59
CA ALA A 234 1.78 -5.45 20.20
C ALA A 234 1.36 -4.83 18.85
N ALA A 235 1.12 -3.52 18.83
CA ALA A 235 0.61 -2.81 17.67
C ALA A 235 1.73 -2.08 16.94
N TYR A 236 1.65 -2.00 15.61
CA TYR A 236 2.60 -1.22 14.83
C TYR A 236 2.55 0.27 15.17
N VAL A 237 1.35 0.81 15.45
CA VAL A 237 1.18 2.22 15.87
C VAL A 237 2.04 2.54 17.10
N ASP A 238 2.17 1.61 18.04
CA ASP A 238 2.97 1.82 19.25
C ASP A 238 4.43 2.15 18.92
N THR A 239 4.94 1.59 17.83
CA THR A 239 6.34 1.70 17.42
C THR A 239 6.63 2.98 16.63
N LEU A 240 5.60 3.71 16.22
CA LEU A 240 5.70 4.95 15.45
C LEU A 240 5.66 6.21 16.33
N VAL A 241 5.20 6.07 17.57
CA VAL A 241 5.01 7.17 18.53
C VAL A 241 6.10 7.20 19.60
N ASP A 242 6.83 6.08 19.76
CA ASP A 242 8.05 5.97 20.59
C ASP A 242 9.28 6.62 19.93
#